data_AF-A0A1H4RVR4-F1
#
_entry.id   AF-A0A1H4RVR4-F1
#
_cell.length_a   1.000
_cell.length_b   1.000
_cell.length_c   1.000
_cell.angle_alpha   90.00
_cell.angle_beta   90.00
_cell.angle_gamma   90.00
#
_symmetry.space_group_name_H-M   'P 1'
#
loop_
_entity.id
_entity.type
_entity.pdbx_description
1 polymer ?
#
loop_
_entity_poly.entity_id
_entity_poly.type
_entity_poly.pdbx_seq_one_letter_code
_entity_poly.pdbx_strand_id
1 'polypeptide(L)'
;MSNAAASVPGRAARLAPVIAPSPRRDDDAPSRPGIDRRTALTSVLLAGGALAGGAALAGCTTPEDRADDPQAVRLQAAAAQAQADADAARGLAVLDGAAGPQLRLIADQRGQHASALADELSRYIERPTSVTAAPSSIPAAASPLNRQSLHAQLTRSAKDAGDAAVAASGYQAALLGSVAAAARVHAEVVLA
;
A
#
# COMPACT_ATOMS: atom_id res chain seq x y z
N MET A 1 -37.26 17.07 37.04
CA MET A 1 -37.03 18.50 36.73
C MET A 1 -35.66 18.89 37.26
N SER A 2 -34.98 19.80 36.58
CA SER A 2 -33.63 20.36 36.81
C SER A 2 -32.43 19.61 36.25
N ASN A 3 -32.07 20.09 35.07
CA ASN A 3 -30.88 19.87 34.26
C ASN A 3 -29.84 20.95 34.65
N ALA A 4 -28.56 20.59 34.84
CA ALA A 4 -27.50 21.55 35.10
C ALA A 4 -26.40 21.40 34.02
N ALA A 5 -26.46 22.31 33.05
CA ALA A 5 -25.49 22.45 31.98
C ALA A 5 -24.18 23.05 32.52
N ALA A 6 -23.05 22.39 32.23
CA ALA A 6 -21.72 22.96 32.43
C ALA A 6 -21.26 23.67 31.15
N SER A 7 -20.90 24.93 31.34
CA SER A 7 -20.62 25.96 30.35
C SER A 7 -19.25 25.80 29.68
N VAL A 8 -19.21 26.08 28.37
CA VAL A 8 -18.01 26.23 27.54
C VAL A 8 -17.58 27.70 27.50
N PRO A 9 -16.34 28.04 27.85
CA PRO A 9 -15.64 29.22 27.33
C PRO A 9 -14.62 28.78 26.27
N GLY A 10 -14.27 29.52 25.21
CA GLY A 10 -14.51 30.88 24.78
C GLY A 10 -13.58 31.11 23.58
N ARG A 11 -14.11 31.68 22.50
CA ARG A 11 -13.46 31.86 21.19
C ARG A 11 -12.99 33.31 21.04
N ALA A 12 -11.69 33.53 20.81
CA ALA A 12 -11.05 34.64 20.07
C ALA A 12 -9.53 34.58 20.38
N ALA A 13 -8.57 34.85 19.49
CA ALA A 13 -8.57 35.85 18.43
C ALA A 13 -7.60 35.48 17.28
N ARG A 14 -8.01 35.90 16.07
CA ARG A 14 -7.16 36.14 14.91
C ARG A 14 -6.11 37.20 15.23
N LEU A 15 -4.89 37.01 14.72
CA LEU A 15 -4.02 38.10 14.28
C LEU A 15 -3.09 37.55 13.19
N ALA A 16 -3.33 37.97 11.95
CA ALA A 16 -2.44 37.79 10.81
C ALA A 16 -1.70 39.11 10.59
N PRO A 17 -0.38 39.12 10.32
CA PRO A 17 0.27 40.28 9.75
C PRO A 17 0.13 40.27 8.21
N VAL A 18 -0.50 41.33 7.70
CA VAL A 18 -0.40 41.80 6.32
C VAL A 18 1.01 42.37 6.13
N ILE A 19 1.78 41.79 5.21
CA ILE A 19 3.03 42.38 4.71
C ILE A 19 2.78 42.82 3.27
N ALA A 20 2.84 44.14 3.07
CA ALA A 20 2.73 44.80 1.77
C ALA A 20 4.04 44.65 0.95
N PRO A 21 3.96 44.79 -0.39
CA PRO A 21 5.06 44.47 -1.30
C PRO A 21 6.09 45.60 -1.43
N SER A 22 7.37 45.25 -1.53
CA SER A 22 8.47 46.17 -1.86
C SER A 22 8.73 46.20 -3.39
N PRO A 23 9.17 47.34 -3.95
CA PRO A 23 9.31 47.54 -5.39
C PRO A 23 10.50 46.82 -6.03
N ARG A 24 10.32 46.58 -7.34
CA ARG A 24 11.22 45.93 -8.29
C ARG A 24 12.56 46.67 -8.39
N ARG A 25 13.66 45.91 -8.35
CA ARG A 25 14.91 46.27 -9.03
C ARG A 25 14.94 45.50 -10.34
N ASP A 26 15.02 46.24 -11.41
CA ASP A 26 15.37 45.77 -12.74
C ASP A 26 16.88 45.51 -12.74
N ASP A 27 17.27 44.25 -12.63
CA ASP A 27 18.62 43.80 -12.96
C ASP A 27 18.51 43.00 -14.26
N ASP A 28 18.90 43.68 -15.34
CA ASP A 28 19.02 43.21 -16.70
C ASP A 28 20.20 42.23 -16.77
N ALA A 29 19.91 40.94 -16.65
CA ALA A 29 20.88 39.86 -16.82
C ALA A 29 20.52 39.03 -18.06
N PRO A 30 21.47 38.76 -18.98
CA PRO A 30 21.20 38.01 -20.19
C PRO A 30 20.75 36.60 -19.82
N SER A 31 19.47 36.34 -20.10
CA SER A 31 18.86 35.03 -19.96
C SER A 31 19.59 34.06 -20.89
N ARG A 32 20.43 33.21 -20.31
CA ARG A 32 20.93 32.01 -20.98
C ARG A 32 19.70 31.22 -21.44
N PRO A 33 19.66 30.71 -22.68
CA PRO A 33 18.50 29.97 -23.16
C PRO A 33 18.32 28.70 -22.33
N GLY A 34 17.44 28.79 -21.33
CA GLY A 34 17.02 27.66 -20.54
C GLY A 34 16.26 26.73 -21.48
N ILE A 35 16.82 25.55 -21.71
CA ILE A 35 16.16 24.49 -22.47
C ILE A 35 14.88 24.14 -21.73
N ASP A 36 13.76 24.62 -22.28
CA ASP A 36 12.43 24.38 -21.77
C ASP A 36 12.08 22.91 -22.01
N ARG A 37 11.90 22.17 -20.91
CA ARG A 37 11.54 20.75 -20.92
C ARG A 37 10.17 20.52 -21.58
N ARG A 38 9.34 21.56 -21.71
CA ARG A 38 8.04 21.50 -22.41
C ARG A 38 8.13 21.74 -23.92
N THR A 39 9.24 22.25 -24.45
CA THR A 39 9.44 22.41 -25.91
C THR A 39 10.17 21.24 -26.55
N ALA A 40 10.65 20.27 -25.76
CA ALA A 40 11.32 19.07 -26.28
C ALA A 40 10.36 18.00 -26.84
N LEU A 41 9.04 18.18 -26.73
CA LEU A 41 8.03 17.22 -27.21
C LEU A 41 7.11 17.82 -28.28
N THR A 42 7.64 18.66 -29.19
CA THR A 42 6.83 19.19 -30.30
C THR A 42 7.63 19.41 -31.58
N SER A 43 8.18 18.33 -32.12
CA SER A 43 8.57 18.18 -33.54
C SER A 43 9.00 16.72 -33.70
N VAL A 44 8.33 15.86 -34.46
CA VAL A 44 8.39 15.82 -35.92
C VAL A 44 7.15 15.07 -36.43
N LEU A 45 6.34 15.74 -37.24
CA LEU A 45 5.34 15.13 -38.11
C LEU A 45 5.74 15.44 -39.56
N LEU A 46 5.83 14.35 -40.35
CA LEU A 46 5.64 14.25 -41.79
C LEU A 46 6.80 14.63 -42.73
N ALA A 47 7.49 13.60 -43.24
CA ALA A 47 7.81 13.49 -44.66
C ALA A 47 8.11 12.03 -45.07
N GLY A 48 7.11 11.38 -45.69
CA GLY A 48 7.30 10.46 -46.83
C GLY A 48 7.84 9.04 -46.60
N GLY A 49 7.01 8.04 -46.93
CA GLY A 49 7.51 6.79 -47.53
C GLY A 49 7.14 5.48 -46.83
N ALA A 50 6.07 4.86 -47.33
CA ALA A 50 5.88 3.41 -47.51
C ALA A 50 6.09 2.42 -46.33
N LEU A 51 4.98 1.73 -46.01
CA LEU A 51 4.91 0.30 -45.69
C LEU A 51 5.67 -0.21 -44.46
N ALA A 52 5.05 -0.07 -43.29
CA ALA A 52 4.76 -1.18 -42.37
C ALA A 52 3.96 -0.60 -41.21
N GLY A 53 2.73 -1.07 -41.01
CA GLY A 53 1.96 -0.75 -39.84
C GLY A 53 2.74 -1.19 -38.60
N GLY A 54 3.35 -0.23 -37.91
CA GLY A 54 3.77 -0.39 -36.54
C GLY A 54 2.51 -0.55 -35.70
N ALA A 55 1.95 -1.75 -35.70
CA ALA A 55 1.05 -2.17 -34.66
C ALA A 55 1.79 -1.90 -33.36
N ALA A 56 1.33 -0.91 -32.60
CA ALA A 56 1.52 -0.92 -31.18
C ALA A 56 1.10 -2.33 -30.75
N LEU A 57 2.06 -3.17 -30.39
CA LEU A 57 1.79 -4.43 -29.72
C LEU A 57 1.25 -4.03 -28.34
N ALA A 58 0.00 -3.58 -28.30
CA ALA A 58 -0.87 -3.84 -27.18
C ALA A 58 -0.96 -5.36 -27.11
N GLY A 59 0.05 -5.98 -26.49
CA GLY A 59 0.03 -7.39 -26.19
C GLY A 59 -1.25 -7.63 -25.39
N CYS A 60 -2.15 -8.41 -25.94
CA CYS A 60 -3.36 -8.83 -25.25
C CYS A 60 -2.95 -9.76 -24.10
N THR A 61 -2.50 -9.21 -22.96
CA THR A 61 -2.23 -10.00 -21.75
C THR A 61 -3.57 -10.40 -21.14
N THR A 62 -3.71 -11.68 -20.83
CA THR A 62 -4.89 -12.17 -20.13
C THR A 62 -4.72 -12.02 -18.61
N PRO A 63 -5.76 -12.28 -17.81
CA PRO A 63 -5.75 -12.08 -16.37
C PRO A 63 -5.35 -13.36 -15.67
N GLU A 64 -5.36 -14.50 -16.36
CA GLU A 64 -4.45 -15.60 -16.04
C GLU A 64 -2.98 -15.18 -16.19
N ASP A 65 -2.57 -14.51 -17.29
CA ASP A 65 -1.20 -13.98 -17.41
C ASP A 65 -0.89 -12.94 -16.31
N ARG A 66 -1.90 -12.18 -15.85
CA ARG A 66 -1.76 -11.20 -14.77
C ARG A 66 -1.78 -11.82 -13.39
N ALA A 67 -2.50 -12.91 -13.18
CA ALA A 67 -2.42 -13.66 -11.93
C ALA A 67 -1.01 -14.22 -11.73
N ASP A 68 -0.36 -14.59 -12.83
CA ASP A 68 1.04 -15.00 -12.88
C ASP A 68 2.02 -13.81 -12.91
N ASP A 69 1.52 -12.56 -13.01
CA ASP A 69 2.38 -11.38 -12.89
C ASP A 69 3.05 -11.39 -11.51
N PRO A 70 4.38 -11.14 -11.45
CA PRO A 70 5.11 -11.16 -10.18
C PRO A 70 4.48 -10.25 -9.10
N GLN A 71 3.80 -9.16 -9.48
CA GLN A 71 3.12 -8.27 -8.55
C GLN A 71 1.81 -8.86 -8.01
N ALA A 72 1.02 -9.53 -8.84
CA ALA A 72 -0.17 -10.25 -8.37
C ALA A 72 0.23 -11.37 -7.41
N VAL A 73 1.26 -12.14 -7.76
CA VAL A 73 1.82 -13.18 -6.88
C VAL A 73 2.27 -12.60 -5.54
N ARG A 74 2.95 -11.45 -5.55
CA ARG A 74 3.36 -10.75 -4.31
C ARG A 74 2.17 -10.30 -3.46
N LEU A 75 1.15 -9.69 -4.07
CA LEU A 75 -0.06 -9.26 -3.37
C LEU A 75 -0.84 -10.44 -2.78
N GLN A 76 -0.98 -11.53 -3.54
CA GLN A 76 -1.64 -12.75 -3.10
C GLN A 76 -0.88 -13.41 -1.94
N ALA A 77 0.44 -13.55 -2.05
CA ALA A 77 1.27 -14.11 -1.00
C ALA A 77 1.19 -13.27 0.29
N ALA A 78 1.24 -11.94 0.17
CA ALA A 78 1.10 -11.04 1.31
C ALA A 78 -0.28 -11.12 1.96
N ALA A 79 -1.36 -11.23 1.17
CA ALA A 79 -2.72 -11.38 1.67
C ALA A 79 -2.88 -12.71 2.44
N ALA A 80 -2.41 -13.82 1.85
CA ALA A 80 -2.45 -15.13 2.47
C ALA A 80 -1.65 -15.16 3.78
N GLN A 81 -0.45 -14.55 3.79
CA GLN A 81 0.36 -14.47 5.00
C GLN A 81 -0.32 -13.62 6.08
N ALA A 82 -0.89 -12.46 5.73
CA ALA A 82 -1.62 -11.62 6.68
C ALA A 82 -2.83 -12.35 7.29
N GLN A 83 -3.54 -13.15 6.50
CA GLN A 83 -4.64 -13.98 7.00
C GLN A 83 -4.13 -15.08 7.94
N ALA A 84 -3.03 -15.76 7.59
CA ALA A 84 -2.43 -16.78 8.44
C ALA A 84 -1.95 -16.20 9.79
N ASP A 85 -1.39 -14.98 9.79
CA ASP A 85 -1.02 -14.27 11.02
C ASP A 85 -2.26 -13.97 11.88
N ALA A 86 -3.36 -13.55 11.23
CA ALA A 86 -4.62 -13.25 11.91
C ALA A 86 -5.20 -14.51 12.57
N ASP A 87 -5.22 -15.63 11.86
CA ASP A 87 -5.78 -16.89 12.36
C ASP A 87 -4.94 -17.47 13.51
N ALA A 88 -3.60 -17.38 13.41
CA ALA A 88 -2.71 -17.75 14.51
C ALA A 88 -2.95 -16.90 15.76
N ALA A 89 -3.11 -15.58 15.60
CA ALA A 89 -3.41 -14.67 16.71
C ALA A 89 -4.80 -14.94 17.32
N ARG A 90 -5.83 -15.22 16.51
CA ARG A 90 -7.17 -15.63 17.00
C ARG A 90 -7.10 -16.92 17.80
N GLY A 91 -6.39 -17.93 17.27
CA GLY A 91 -6.21 -19.21 17.95
C GLY A 91 -5.54 -19.04 19.32
N LEU A 92 -4.49 -18.22 19.39
CA LEU A 92 -3.81 -17.93 20.64
C LEU A 92 -4.65 -17.11 21.62
N ALA A 93 -5.49 -16.18 21.14
CA ALA A 93 -6.37 -15.40 22.00
C ALA A 93 -7.39 -16.24 22.78
N VAL A 94 -7.76 -17.42 22.26
CA VAL A 94 -8.62 -18.39 22.94
C VAL A 94 -7.86 -19.15 24.03
N LEU A 95 -6.57 -19.42 23.80
CA LEU A 95 -5.73 -20.22 24.69
C LEU A 95 -5.09 -19.39 25.82
N ASP A 96 -4.76 -18.14 25.55
CA ASP A 96 -4.12 -17.22 26.49
C ASP A 96 -5.06 -16.05 26.83
N GLY A 97 -5.86 -16.25 27.88
CA GLY A 97 -6.83 -15.24 28.32
C GLY A 97 -6.19 -13.94 28.84
N ALA A 98 -4.95 -13.99 29.34
CA ALA A 98 -4.26 -12.82 29.87
C ALA A 98 -3.77 -11.89 28.74
N ALA A 99 -3.27 -12.46 27.65
CA ALA A 99 -2.89 -11.73 26.44
C ALA A 99 -4.03 -11.61 25.40
N GLY A 100 -5.22 -12.13 25.71
CA GLY A 100 -6.35 -12.24 24.79
C GLY A 100 -6.74 -10.93 24.09
N PRO A 101 -6.87 -9.79 24.79
CA PRO A 101 -7.18 -8.50 24.15
C PRO A 101 -6.11 -8.05 23.13
N GLN A 102 -4.83 -8.20 23.46
CA GLN A 102 -3.71 -7.84 22.58
C GLN A 102 -3.67 -8.76 21.35
N LEU A 103 -3.90 -10.05 21.55
CA LEU A 103 -3.92 -11.03 20.46
C LEU A 103 -5.13 -10.80 19.52
N ARG A 104 -6.29 -10.39 20.05
CA ARG A 104 -7.45 -9.99 19.24
C ARG A 104 -7.17 -8.72 18.44
N LEU A 105 -6.48 -7.73 19.02
CA LEU A 105 -6.04 -6.54 18.29
C LEU A 105 -5.16 -6.92 17.09
N ILE A 106 -4.17 -7.80 17.29
CA ILE A 106 -3.32 -8.31 16.20
C ILE A 106 -4.18 -9.00 15.15
N ALA A 107 -5.05 -9.92 15.56
CA ALA A 107 -5.94 -10.64 14.66
C ALA A 107 -6.81 -9.73 13.79
N ASP A 108 -7.43 -8.72 14.40
CA ASP A 108 -8.31 -7.78 13.71
C ASP A 108 -7.54 -6.94 12.69
N GLN A 109 -6.39 -6.39 13.10
CA GLN A 109 -5.56 -5.57 12.21
C GLN A 109 -4.93 -6.39 11.08
N ARG A 110 -4.47 -7.62 11.36
CA ARG A 110 -3.94 -8.52 10.32
C ARG A 110 -5.04 -8.97 9.36
N GLY A 111 -6.26 -9.20 9.84
CA GLY A 111 -7.43 -9.44 8.99
C GLY A 111 -7.75 -8.26 8.07
N GLN A 112 -7.73 -7.03 8.59
CA GLN A 112 -7.92 -5.82 7.79
C GLN A 112 -6.85 -5.66 6.70
N HIS A 113 -5.58 -5.96 7.01
CA HIS A 113 -4.51 -5.97 6.00
C HIS A 113 -4.75 -7.04 4.93
N ALA A 114 -5.17 -8.25 5.32
CA ALA A 114 -5.49 -9.31 4.37
C ALA A 114 -6.60 -8.90 3.40
N SER A 115 -7.67 -8.28 3.92
CA SER A 115 -8.75 -7.75 3.09
C SER A 115 -8.27 -6.62 2.17
N ALA A 116 -7.50 -5.66 2.68
CA ALA A 116 -7.00 -4.55 1.85
C ALA A 116 -6.06 -5.03 0.72
N LEU A 117 -5.24 -6.05 0.99
CA LEU A 117 -4.37 -6.67 -0.02
C LEU A 117 -5.19 -7.48 -1.05
N ALA A 118 -6.21 -8.20 -0.60
CA ALA A 118 -7.13 -8.92 -1.49
C ALA A 118 -7.92 -7.95 -2.38
N ASP A 119 -8.40 -6.83 -1.82
CA ASP A 119 -9.07 -5.79 -2.59
C ASP A 119 -8.15 -5.18 -3.65
N GLU A 120 -6.89 -4.91 -3.29
CA GLU A 120 -5.91 -4.40 -4.24
C GLU A 120 -5.53 -5.44 -5.30
N LEU A 121 -5.41 -6.72 -4.94
CA LEU A 121 -5.22 -7.81 -5.89
C LEU A 121 -6.38 -7.88 -6.89
N SER A 122 -7.62 -7.84 -6.41
CA SER A 122 -8.81 -7.80 -7.26
C SER A 122 -8.78 -6.59 -8.20
N ARG A 123 -8.47 -5.39 -7.69
CA ARG A 123 -8.33 -4.18 -8.53
C ARG A 123 -7.22 -4.31 -9.56
N TYR A 124 -6.11 -4.94 -9.20
CA TYR A 124 -4.98 -5.16 -10.09
C TYR A 124 -5.35 -6.13 -11.22
N ILE A 125 -6.05 -7.22 -10.89
CA ILE A 125 -6.54 -8.22 -11.85
C ILE A 125 -7.63 -7.64 -12.76
N GLU A 126 -8.62 -6.94 -12.19
CA GLU A 126 -9.86 -6.46 -12.85
C GLU A 126 -9.70 -5.17 -13.66
N ARG A 127 -8.57 -4.46 -13.57
CA ARG A 127 -8.28 -3.31 -14.45
C ARG A 127 -8.40 -3.76 -15.93
N PRO A 128 -9.16 -3.06 -16.81
CA PRO A 128 -9.62 -3.62 -18.08
C PRO A 128 -8.46 -3.96 -19.03
N THR A 129 -8.12 -5.24 -19.02
CA THR A 129 -7.60 -6.09 -20.11
C THR A 129 -8.10 -7.51 -19.74
N SER A 130 -8.97 -8.05 -20.60
CA SER A 130 -10.07 -9.03 -20.34
C SER A 130 -9.70 -10.41 -19.79
N VAL A 131 -10.61 -11.03 -19.00
CA VAL A 131 -10.47 -12.12 -17.96
C VAL A 131 -11.11 -13.49 -18.26
N THR A 132 -10.51 -14.60 -17.76
CA THR A 132 -11.16 -15.76 -17.06
C THR A 132 -10.19 -16.51 -16.08
N ALA A 133 -10.70 -17.42 -15.20
CA ALA A 133 -10.24 -17.68 -13.80
C ALA A 133 -9.21 -18.81 -13.47
N ALA A 134 -8.67 -18.80 -12.23
CA ALA A 134 -7.55 -19.62 -11.70
C ALA A 134 -7.92 -20.66 -10.57
N PRO A 135 -7.06 -21.68 -10.29
CA PRO A 135 -7.29 -22.75 -9.29
C PRO A 135 -6.64 -22.55 -7.90
N SER A 136 -7.05 -23.39 -6.95
CA SER A 136 -6.72 -23.38 -5.50
C SER A 136 -5.28 -23.67 -5.10
N SER A 137 -4.85 -23.06 -3.98
CA SER A 137 -3.56 -23.27 -3.31
C SER A 137 -3.62 -24.31 -2.18
N ILE A 138 -2.47 -24.92 -1.90
CA ILE A 138 -2.28 -25.99 -0.89
C ILE A 138 -1.94 -25.35 0.48
N PRO A 139 -2.51 -25.84 1.60
CA PRO A 139 -2.24 -25.27 2.92
C PRO A 139 -0.79 -25.54 3.38
N ALA A 140 -0.15 -24.53 3.95
CA ALA A 140 1.14 -24.70 4.63
C ALA A 140 0.96 -25.46 5.96
N ALA A 141 1.96 -26.25 6.34
CA ALA A 141 1.95 -27.05 7.57
C ALA A 141 1.83 -26.17 8.83
N ALA A 142 0.95 -26.57 9.76
CA ALA A 142 0.72 -25.84 10.99
C ALA A 142 1.95 -25.87 11.91
N SER A 143 2.53 -24.70 12.18
CA SER A 143 3.51 -24.54 13.24
C SER A 143 2.84 -24.64 14.61
N PRO A 144 3.55 -25.11 15.66
CA PRO A 144 2.98 -25.15 17.00
C PRO A 144 2.56 -23.74 17.43
N LEU A 145 1.29 -23.57 17.80
CA LEU A 145 0.73 -22.29 18.21
C LEU A 145 1.21 -21.92 19.61
N ASN A 146 2.15 -20.98 19.70
CA ASN A 146 2.55 -20.33 20.95
C ASN A 146 3.02 -18.89 20.65
N ARG A 147 3.21 -18.05 21.68
CA ARG A 147 3.60 -16.65 21.48
C ARG A 147 4.95 -16.49 20.75
N GLN A 148 5.91 -17.38 21.01
CA GLN A 148 7.22 -17.31 20.37
C GLN A 148 7.14 -17.62 18.87
N SER A 149 6.32 -18.60 18.48
CA SER A 149 6.09 -18.89 17.06
C SER A 149 5.31 -17.80 16.37
N LEU A 150 4.31 -17.19 17.03
CA LEU A 150 3.60 -16.01 16.50
C LEU A 150 4.56 -14.82 16.31
N HIS A 151 5.43 -14.55 17.29
CA HIS A 151 6.44 -13.49 17.16
C HIS A 151 7.36 -13.73 15.96
N ALA A 152 7.89 -14.94 15.81
CA ALA A 152 8.74 -15.32 14.68
C ALA A 152 7.99 -15.21 13.34
N GLN A 153 6.72 -15.62 13.31
CA GLN A 153 5.84 -15.52 12.14
C GLN A 153 5.62 -14.06 11.73
N LEU A 154 5.26 -13.19 12.68
CA LEU A 154 5.05 -11.76 12.42
C LEU A 154 6.34 -11.05 11.98
N THR A 155 7.49 -11.44 12.56
CA THR A 155 8.81 -10.92 12.16
C THR A 155 9.12 -11.28 10.70
N ARG A 156 8.84 -12.53 10.31
CA ARG A 156 9.00 -13.00 8.93
C ARG A 156 8.04 -12.31 7.98
N SER A 157 6.76 -12.24 8.35
CA SER A 157 5.71 -11.52 7.62
C SER A 157 6.07 -10.06 7.37
N ALA A 158 6.64 -9.37 8.37
CA ALA A 158 7.13 -8.01 8.23
C ALA A 158 8.27 -7.90 7.21
N LYS A 159 9.22 -8.84 7.25
CA LYS A 159 10.32 -8.89 6.29
C LYS A 159 9.83 -9.16 4.87
N ASP A 160 9.01 -10.18 4.69
CA ASP A 160 8.51 -10.58 3.37
C ASP A 160 7.66 -9.47 2.74
N ALA A 161 6.80 -8.82 3.52
CA ALA A 161 6.04 -7.65 3.06
C ALA A 161 6.94 -6.46 2.73
N GLY A 162 8.02 -6.24 3.49
CA GLY A 162 9.00 -5.20 3.22
C GLY A 162 9.78 -5.45 1.92
N ASP A 163 10.24 -6.68 1.70
CA ASP A 163 10.91 -7.10 0.47
C ASP A 163 9.95 -6.97 -0.73
N ALA A 164 8.68 -7.33 -0.56
CA ALA A 164 7.64 -7.15 -1.57
C ALA A 164 7.35 -5.66 -1.86
N ALA A 165 7.39 -4.80 -0.84
CA ALA A 165 7.23 -3.36 -1.01
C ALA A 165 8.35 -2.74 -1.85
N VAL A 166 9.61 -3.18 -1.64
CA VAL A 166 10.77 -2.75 -2.43
C VAL A 166 10.64 -3.17 -3.89
N ALA A 167 10.05 -4.35 -4.16
CA ALA A 167 9.82 -4.85 -5.51
C ALA A 167 8.59 -4.24 -6.21
N ALA A 168 7.73 -3.53 -5.47
CA ALA A 168 6.51 -2.92 -5.98
C ALA A 168 6.72 -1.43 -6.33
N SER A 169 5.69 -0.80 -6.88
CA SER A 169 5.70 0.64 -7.16
C SER A 169 4.39 1.32 -6.76
N GLY A 170 4.44 2.64 -6.57
CA GLY A 170 3.27 3.48 -6.32
C GLY A 170 2.47 3.06 -5.09
N TYR A 171 1.14 2.98 -5.25
CA TYR A 171 0.21 2.64 -4.18
C TYR A 171 0.50 1.27 -3.55
N GLN A 172 0.90 0.29 -4.36
CA GLN A 172 1.12 -1.07 -3.89
C GLN A 172 2.39 -1.17 -3.02
N ALA A 173 3.44 -0.44 -3.38
CA ALA A 173 4.63 -0.32 -2.53
C ALA A 173 4.29 0.31 -1.17
N ALA A 174 3.48 1.38 -1.18
CA ALA A 174 3.05 2.04 0.05
C ALA A 174 2.17 1.12 0.92
N LEU A 175 1.25 0.36 0.31
CA LEU A 175 0.39 -0.60 1.00
C LEU A 175 1.21 -1.75 1.62
N LEU A 176 2.10 -2.38 0.86
CA LEU A 176 2.95 -3.45 1.37
C LEU A 176 3.91 -2.93 2.46
N GLY A 177 4.42 -1.71 2.31
CA GLY A 177 5.26 -1.06 3.31
C GLY A 177 4.52 -0.78 4.62
N SER A 178 3.25 -0.37 4.58
CA SER A 178 2.44 -0.17 5.79
C SER A 178 2.13 -1.49 6.48
N VAL A 179 1.85 -2.56 5.72
CA VAL A 179 1.66 -3.92 6.23
C VAL A 179 2.93 -4.43 6.92
N ALA A 180 4.10 -4.19 6.33
CA ALA A 180 5.40 -4.55 6.90
C ALA A 180 5.67 -3.82 8.23
N ALA A 181 5.45 -2.51 8.26
CA ALA A 181 5.62 -1.70 9.46
C ALA A 181 4.68 -2.14 10.59
N ALA A 182 3.41 -2.37 10.28
CA ALA A 182 2.43 -2.83 11.27
C ALA A 182 2.78 -4.22 11.84
N ALA A 183 3.15 -5.18 10.98
CA ALA A 183 3.57 -6.52 11.43
C ALA A 183 4.79 -6.45 12.36
N ARG A 184 5.74 -5.54 12.07
CA ARG A 184 6.89 -5.32 12.94
C ARG A 184 6.49 -4.71 14.29
N VAL A 185 5.58 -3.75 14.32
CA VAL A 185 5.04 -3.20 15.57
C VAL A 185 4.32 -4.29 16.38
N HIS A 186 3.57 -5.18 15.73
CA HIS A 186 2.92 -6.30 16.41
C HIS A 186 3.94 -7.23 17.08
N ALA A 187 5.01 -7.59 16.38
CA ALA A 187 6.07 -8.43 16.93
C ALA A 187 6.82 -7.74 18.08
N GLU A 188 7.30 -6.53 17.84
CA GLU A 188 8.30 -5.88 18.72
C GLU A 188 7.70 -5.04 19.85
N VAL A 189 6.41 -4.67 19.76
CA VAL A 189 5.76 -3.79 20.75
C VAL A 189 4.55 -4.44 21.39
N VAL A 190 3.67 -5.04 20.58
CA VAL A 190 2.41 -5.60 21.11
C VAL A 190 2.64 -6.93 21.81
N LEU A 191 3.58 -7.75 21.32
CA LEU A 191 3.93 -9.05 21.91
C LEU A 191 5.09 -9.01 22.91
N ALA A 192 5.74 -7.84 23.08
CA ALA A 192 6.87 -7.65 23.98
C ALA A 192 6.53 -7.88 25.46
#